data_AF-A0A0Q7TJT1-F1
#
_entry.id   AF-A0A0Q7TJT1-F1
#
_cell.length_a   1.000
_cell.length_b   1.000
_cell.length_c   1.000
_cell.angle_alpha   90.00
_cell.angle_beta   90.00
_cell.angle_gamma   90.00
#
_symmetry.space_group_name_H-M   'P 1'
#
loop_
_entity.id
_entity.type
_entity.pdbx_description
1 polymer ?
#
loop_
_entity_poly.entity_id
_entity_poly.type
_entity_poly.pdbx_seq_one_letter_code
_entity_poly.pdbx_strand_id
1 'polypeptide(L)'
;MENTTGTIVAVVGSASDEVLASLEGIEGVETLSLRDSDPALATHRIAAASRPWVVHDADPLEHVAAAWVELFEERATLGTLELEVQQALEHFAGGTALMPDYYIVLEPEEAPDTWRHWWCGALGYRAPRRVLPVHAPESSLDGAIRNLLRALPSSRLWPEPETWLPGLAFEIPDRIGLRDRVDEG
;
A
#
# COMPACT_ATOMS: atom_id res chain seq x y z
N MET A 1 25.11 1.17 12.92
CA MET A 1 24.70 -0.16 12.44
C MET A 1 23.55 0.09 11.49
N GLU A 2 23.81 0.19 10.20
CA GLU A 2 22.75 0.25 9.19
C GLU A 2 22.11 -1.13 9.14
N ASN A 3 20.92 -1.28 9.73
CA ASN A 3 20.06 -2.39 9.37
C ASN A 3 19.59 -2.09 7.95
N THR A 4 20.29 -2.61 6.96
CA THR A 4 19.83 -2.56 5.57
C THR A 4 18.68 -3.55 5.43
N THR A 5 17.51 -3.21 5.98
CA THR A 5 16.26 -3.86 5.59
C THR A 5 16.16 -3.77 4.08
N GLY A 6 15.90 -4.90 3.43
CA GLY A 6 15.65 -4.95 2.00
C GLY A 6 14.49 -4.03 1.60
N THR A 7 14.27 -3.85 0.31
CA THR A 7 13.12 -3.09 -0.16
C THR A 7 11.82 -3.81 0.20
N ILE A 8 10.95 -3.11 0.93
CA ILE A 8 9.69 -3.63 1.47
C ILE A 8 8.56 -3.36 0.48
N VAL A 9 7.84 -4.39 0.08
CA VAL A 9 6.75 -4.30 -0.88
C VAL A 9 5.49 -4.90 -0.28
N ALA A 10 4.45 -4.08 -0.13
CA ALA A 10 3.12 -4.53 0.26
C ALA A 10 2.30 -4.86 -1.00
N VAL A 11 1.67 -6.03 -1.02
CA VAL A 11 0.77 -6.47 -2.08
C VAL A 11 -0.66 -6.40 -1.54
N VAL A 12 -1.50 -5.61 -2.21
CA VAL A 12 -2.89 -5.36 -1.80
C VAL A 12 -3.85 -5.79 -2.90
N GLY A 13 -4.95 -6.41 -2.49
CA GLY A 13 -5.94 -7.01 -3.39
C GLY A 13 -6.36 -8.40 -2.92
N SER A 14 -7.39 -8.97 -3.56
CA SER A 14 -7.93 -10.30 -3.24
C SER A 14 -6.95 -11.43 -3.58
N ALA A 15 -6.14 -11.27 -4.61
CA ALA A 15 -5.20 -12.28 -5.09
C ALA A 15 -3.81 -12.23 -4.42
N SER A 16 -3.64 -11.51 -3.30
CA SER A 16 -2.31 -11.37 -2.66
C SER A 16 -1.69 -12.72 -2.27
N ASP A 17 -2.51 -13.65 -1.79
CA ASP A 17 -2.03 -14.95 -1.29
C ASP A 17 -1.47 -15.80 -2.44
N GLU A 18 -2.14 -15.76 -3.60
CA GLU A 18 -1.69 -16.43 -4.83
C GLU A 18 -0.38 -15.81 -5.32
N VAL A 19 -0.27 -14.48 -5.28
CA VAL A 19 0.95 -13.76 -5.63
C VAL A 19 2.10 -14.14 -4.70
N LEU A 20 1.90 -14.14 -3.39
CA LEU A 20 2.94 -14.51 -2.42
C LEU A 20 3.39 -15.96 -2.63
N ALA A 21 2.46 -16.88 -2.87
CA ALA A 21 2.78 -18.28 -3.18
C ALA A 21 3.60 -18.41 -4.46
N SER A 22 3.31 -17.61 -5.50
CA SER A 22 4.05 -17.63 -6.77
C SER A 22 5.50 -17.13 -6.67
N LEU A 23 5.76 -16.25 -5.69
CA LEU A 23 7.07 -15.66 -5.45
C LEU A 23 7.93 -16.47 -4.49
N GLU A 24 7.34 -17.46 -3.81
CA GLU A 24 8.05 -18.33 -2.88
C GLU A 24 9.18 -19.10 -3.59
N GLY A 25 10.35 -19.14 -2.95
CA GLY A 25 11.53 -19.83 -3.47
C GLY A 25 12.33 -19.05 -4.52
N ILE A 26 11.92 -17.84 -4.90
CA ILE A 26 12.72 -16.96 -5.76
C ILE A 26 13.96 -16.47 -4.99
N GLU A 27 15.13 -16.56 -5.61
CA GLU A 27 16.37 -16.09 -5.02
C GLU A 27 16.32 -14.58 -4.76
N GLY A 28 16.61 -14.20 -3.51
CA GLY A 28 16.65 -12.80 -3.09
C GLY A 28 15.29 -12.19 -2.75
N VAL A 29 14.20 -12.97 -2.80
CA VAL A 29 12.86 -12.59 -2.36
C VAL A 29 12.50 -13.34 -1.09
N GLU A 30 12.00 -12.61 -0.09
CA GLU A 30 11.37 -13.16 1.12
C GLU A 30 9.88 -12.82 1.07
N THR A 31 9.03 -13.84 1.02
CA THR A 31 7.58 -13.70 1.03
C THR A 31 7.05 -13.91 2.44
N LEU A 32 6.23 -13.00 2.95
CA LEU A 32 5.63 -13.07 4.27
C LEU A 32 4.12 -12.90 4.16
N SER A 33 3.36 -13.98 4.40
CA SER A 33 1.92 -13.84 4.63
C SER A 33 1.69 -13.43 6.10
N LEU A 34 1.20 -12.22 6.24
CA LEU A 34 1.01 -11.42 7.45
C LEU A 34 -0.39 -10.79 7.50
N ARG A 35 -1.26 -11.02 6.51
CA ARG A 35 -2.68 -10.67 6.57
C ARG A 35 -3.28 -11.17 7.89
N ASP A 36 -4.12 -10.34 8.50
CA ASP A 36 -4.76 -10.59 9.80
C ASP A 36 -3.79 -10.83 10.98
N SER A 37 -2.48 -10.62 10.79
CA SER A 37 -1.50 -10.73 11.88
C SER A 37 -1.56 -9.49 12.78
N ASP A 38 -1.18 -9.66 14.04
CA ASP A 38 -0.92 -8.53 14.94
C ASP A 38 0.09 -7.55 14.31
N PRO A 39 -0.18 -6.23 14.27
CA PRO A 39 0.69 -5.25 13.61
C PRO A 39 2.13 -5.25 14.13
N ALA A 40 2.33 -5.40 15.44
CA ALA A 40 3.66 -5.42 16.03
C ALA A 40 4.43 -6.69 15.64
N LEU A 41 3.74 -7.84 15.59
CA LEU A 41 4.32 -9.08 15.08
C LEU A 41 4.65 -8.99 13.59
N ALA A 42 3.76 -8.43 12.76
CA ALA A 42 3.99 -8.24 11.34
C ALA A 42 5.23 -7.36 11.09
N THR A 43 5.28 -6.21 11.77
CA THR A 43 6.42 -5.28 11.73
C THR A 43 7.72 -5.95 12.18
N HIS A 44 7.68 -6.73 13.26
CA HIS A 44 8.86 -7.46 13.73
C HIS A 44 9.37 -8.47 12.69
N ARG A 45 8.47 -9.20 12.02
CA ARG A 45 8.83 -10.18 10.98
C ARG A 45 9.40 -9.50 9.74
N ILE A 46 8.82 -8.38 9.31
CA ILE A 46 9.35 -7.58 8.20
C ILE A 46 10.74 -7.05 8.55
N ALA A 47 10.95 -6.51 9.74
CA ALA A 47 12.24 -5.98 10.17
C ALA A 47 13.32 -7.07 10.37
N ALA A 48 12.92 -8.30 10.66
CA ALA A 48 13.83 -9.45 10.80
C ALA A 48 14.25 -10.05 9.45
N ALA A 49 13.55 -9.69 8.36
CA ALA A 49 13.87 -10.17 7.02
C ALA A 49 15.25 -9.70 6.57
N SER A 50 15.97 -10.57 5.87
CA SER A 50 17.36 -10.33 5.47
C SER A 50 17.58 -10.37 3.96
N ARG A 51 16.51 -10.66 3.20
CA ARG A 51 16.57 -10.67 1.74
C ARG A 51 16.50 -9.25 1.18
N PRO A 52 17.09 -9.01 -0.01
CA PRO A 52 17.00 -7.73 -0.70
C PRO A 52 15.56 -7.27 -0.97
N TRP A 53 14.63 -8.20 -1.16
CA TRP A 53 13.22 -7.93 -1.38
C TRP A 53 12.38 -8.63 -0.32
N VAL A 54 11.54 -7.87 0.38
CA VAL A 54 10.59 -8.38 1.37
C VAL A 54 9.19 -8.08 0.86
N VAL A 55 8.44 -9.11 0.49
CA VAL A 55 7.09 -8.99 -0.10
C VAL A 55 6.07 -9.53 0.89
N HIS A 56 5.08 -8.73 1.26
CA HIS A 56 4.05 -9.12 2.22
C HIS A 56 2.66 -8.61 1.83
N ASP A 57 1.63 -9.11 2.50
CA ASP A 57 0.20 -8.80 2.31
C ASP A 57 -0.42 -7.99 3.47
N ALA A 58 0.35 -7.65 4.52
CA ALA A 58 -0.11 -6.76 5.59
C ALA A 58 -0.08 -5.28 5.16
N ASP A 59 -1.23 -4.63 4.99
CA ASP A 59 -1.31 -3.20 4.72
C ASP A 59 -1.35 -2.37 6.02
N PRO A 60 -0.33 -1.55 6.33
CA PRO A 60 -0.32 -0.72 7.54
C PRO A 60 -1.43 0.35 7.55
N LEU A 61 -2.09 0.59 6.42
CA LEU A 61 -3.18 1.55 6.27
C LEU A 61 -4.54 0.86 6.02
N GLU A 62 -4.66 -0.46 6.21
CA GLU A 62 -5.88 -1.21 5.87
C GLU A 62 -7.14 -0.60 6.49
N HIS A 63 -7.12 -0.32 7.79
CA HIS A 63 -8.25 0.26 8.50
C HIS A 63 -8.54 1.70 8.08
N VAL A 64 -7.50 2.48 7.77
CA VAL A 64 -7.65 3.85 7.23
C VAL A 64 -8.30 3.81 5.84
N ALA A 65 -7.85 2.89 4.98
CA ALA A 65 -8.41 2.68 3.65
C ALA A 65 -9.88 2.29 3.73
N ALA A 66 -10.22 1.35 4.61
CA ALA A 66 -11.59 0.92 4.85
C ALA A 66 -12.47 2.08 5.34
N ALA A 67 -12.04 2.81 6.38
CA ALA A 67 -12.80 3.95 6.91
C ALA A 67 -12.95 5.09 5.90
N TRP A 68 -11.94 5.33 5.06
CA TRP A 68 -12.02 6.33 3.99
C TRP A 68 -13.03 5.93 2.92
N VAL A 69 -13.00 4.67 2.46
CA VAL A 69 -13.98 4.13 1.51
C VAL A 69 -15.38 4.22 2.09
N GLU A 70 -15.57 3.79 3.34
CA GLU A 70 -16.87 3.82 4.01
C GLU A 70 -17.39 5.24 4.24
N LEU A 71 -16.52 6.22 4.53
CA LEU A 71 -16.90 7.62 4.63
C LEU A 71 -17.51 8.13 3.32
N PHE A 72 -16.86 7.86 2.18
CA PHE A 72 -17.30 8.34 0.87
C PHE A 72 -18.43 7.50 0.25
N GLU A 73 -18.67 6.30 0.76
CA GLU A 73 -19.86 5.50 0.46
C GLU A 73 -21.03 5.78 1.42
N GLU A 74 -20.92 6.80 2.27
CA GLU A 74 -21.94 7.19 3.26
C GLU A 74 -22.26 6.05 4.27
N ARG A 75 -21.31 5.14 4.50
CA ARG A 75 -21.40 4.00 5.42
C ARG A 75 -20.74 4.25 6.78
N ALA A 76 -19.84 5.23 6.87
CA ALA A 76 -19.17 5.64 8.10
C ALA A 76 -19.19 7.16 8.30
N THR A 77 -18.74 7.62 9.46
CA THR A 77 -18.67 9.05 9.80
C THR A 77 -17.25 9.57 9.70
N LEU A 78 -17.10 10.89 9.59
CA LEU A 78 -15.80 11.55 9.65
C LEU A 78 -15.01 11.15 10.92
N GLY A 79 -15.68 11.09 12.06
CA GLY A 79 -15.06 10.70 13.33
C GLY A 79 -14.51 9.26 13.32
N THR A 80 -15.09 8.37 12.50
CA THR A 80 -14.56 7.02 12.30
C THR A 80 -13.22 7.08 11.57
N LEU A 81 -13.13 7.83 10.47
CA LEU A 81 -11.87 8.01 9.74
C LEU A 81 -10.81 8.71 10.60
N GLU A 82 -11.18 9.75 11.35
CA GLU A 82 -10.25 10.46 12.25
C GLU A 82 -9.68 9.53 13.32
N LEU A 83 -10.50 8.62 13.85
CA LEU A 83 -10.06 7.61 14.81
C LEU A 83 -9.06 6.62 14.18
N GLU A 84 -9.36 6.07 13.01
CA GLU A 84 -8.47 5.13 12.33
C GLU A 84 -7.15 5.79 11.92
N VAL A 85 -7.19 7.05 11.48
CA VAL A 85 -5.99 7.85 11.21
C VAL A 85 -5.16 8.03 12.47
N GLN A 86 -5.78 8.41 13.60
CA GLN A 86 -5.08 8.59 14.86
C GLN A 86 -4.42 7.29 15.32
N GLN A 87 -5.11 6.16 15.22
CA GLN A 87 -4.55 4.86 15.56
C GLN A 87 -3.37 4.50 14.64
N ALA A 88 -3.50 4.67 13.32
CA ALA A 88 -2.41 4.40 12.40
C ALA A 88 -1.15 5.24 12.73
N LEU A 89 -1.33 6.53 13.05
CA LEU A 89 -0.24 7.42 13.46
C LEU A 89 0.41 6.95 14.77
N GLU A 90 -0.35 6.45 15.74
CA GLU A 90 0.19 5.87 16.96
C GLU A 90 1.02 4.61 16.68
N HIS A 91 0.60 3.77 15.74
CA HIS A 91 1.38 2.60 15.33
C HIS A 91 2.69 2.97 14.64
N PHE A 92 2.67 3.97 13.74
CA PHE A 92 3.90 4.48 13.12
C PHE A 92 4.85 5.10 14.15
N ALA A 93 4.34 5.96 15.03
CA ALA A 93 5.13 6.59 16.09
C ALA A 93 5.70 5.56 17.09
N GLY A 94 4.95 4.49 17.36
CA GLY A 94 5.36 3.38 18.21
C GLY A 94 6.27 2.35 17.52
N GLY A 95 6.49 2.46 16.20
CA GLY A 95 7.25 1.48 15.43
C GLY A 95 6.59 0.10 15.33
N THR A 96 5.26 0.04 15.52
CA THR A 96 4.44 -1.18 15.34
C THR A 96 3.73 -1.21 13.98
N ALA A 97 3.92 -0.19 13.15
CA ALA A 97 3.64 -0.19 11.72
C ALA A 97 4.83 0.40 10.96
N LEU A 98 5.04 -0.06 9.73
CA LEU A 98 6.06 0.44 8.81
C LEU A 98 5.41 0.74 7.46
N MET A 99 5.70 1.91 6.90
CA MET A 99 5.28 2.23 5.54
C MET A 99 6.12 1.40 4.56
N PRO A 100 5.52 0.61 3.65
CA PRO A 100 6.28 -0.13 2.65
C PRO A 100 6.95 0.83 1.67
N ASP A 101 8.08 0.42 1.07
CA ASP A 101 8.70 1.19 0.00
C ASP A 101 7.79 1.28 -1.23
N TYR A 102 7.07 0.20 -1.54
CA TYR A 102 6.14 0.12 -2.67
C TYR A 102 4.86 -0.61 -2.26
N TYR A 103 3.73 -0.13 -2.78
CA TYR A 103 2.49 -0.88 -2.87
C TYR A 103 2.35 -1.46 -4.28
N ILE A 104 2.06 -2.75 -4.38
CA ILE A 104 1.55 -3.39 -5.60
C ILE A 104 0.04 -3.56 -5.41
N VAL A 105 -0.73 -2.89 -6.25
CA VAL A 105 -2.20 -2.91 -6.20
C VAL A 105 -2.70 -3.85 -7.28
N LEU A 106 -3.24 -5.00 -6.88
CA LEU A 106 -3.72 -6.01 -7.80
C LEU A 106 -5.11 -5.66 -8.33
N GLU A 107 -5.29 -5.77 -9.65
CA GLU A 107 -6.58 -5.72 -10.35
C GLU A 107 -7.48 -4.54 -9.94
N PRO A 108 -6.97 -3.29 -9.94
CA PRO A 108 -7.74 -2.12 -9.52
C PRO A 108 -8.98 -1.83 -10.40
N GLU A 109 -9.03 -2.36 -11.61
CA GLU A 109 -10.17 -2.26 -12.54
C GLU A 109 -11.38 -3.09 -12.10
N GLU A 110 -11.17 -4.18 -11.35
CA GLU A 110 -12.24 -5.05 -10.87
C GLU A 110 -12.78 -4.61 -9.50
N ALA A 111 -12.03 -3.74 -8.80
CA ALA A 111 -12.38 -3.23 -7.50
C ALA A 111 -13.47 -2.13 -7.57
N PRO A 112 -14.25 -1.92 -6.48
CA PRO A 112 -15.18 -0.79 -6.39
C PRO A 112 -14.51 0.56 -6.66
N ASP A 113 -15.22 1.48 -7.31
CA ASP A 113 -14.67 2.78 -7.74
C ASP A 113 -14.02 3.56 -6.59
N THR A 114 -14.63 3.57 -5.42
CA THR A 114 -14.10 4.24 -4.21
C THR A 114 -12.79 3.62 -3.74
N TRP A 115 -12.66 2.29 -3.80
CA TRP A 115 -11.41 1.60 -3.47
C TRP A 115 -10.30 1.93 -4.47
N ARG A 116 -10.63 2.01 -5.76
CA ARG A 116 -9.70 2.49 -6.79
C ARG A 116 -9.26 3.93 -6.54
N HIS A 117 -10.17 4.80 -6.12
CA HIS A 117 -9.85 6.19 -5.77
C HIS A 117 -8.98 6.33 -4.53
N TRP A 118 -9.04 5.39 -3.58
CA TRP A 118 -8.08 5.32 -2.49
C TRP A 118 -6.66 5.08 -3.01
N TRP A 119 -6.45 3.98 -3.73
CA TRP A 119 -5.11 3.57 -4.18
C TRP A 119 -4.56 4.49 -5.29
N CYS A 120 -5.32 4.68 -6.37
CA CYS A 120 -4.88 5.44 -7.53
C CYS A 120 -5.07 6.96 -7.38
N GLY A 121 -5.88 7.39 -6.39
CA GLY A 121 -6.11 8.79 -6.07
C GLY A 121 -5.40 9.21 -4.80
N ALA A 122 -6.02 8.97 -3.64
CA ALA A 122 -5.56 9.51 -2.35
C ALA A 122 -4.10 9.15 -2.03
N LEU A 123 -3.75 7.87 -2.19
CA LEU A 123 -2.41 7.37 -1.92
C LEU A 123 -1.46 7.61 -3.11
N GLY A 124 -1.92 7.30 -4.32
CA GLY A 124 -1.18 7.51 -5.57
C GLY A 124 -0.75 8.98 -5.78
N TYR A 125 -1.55 9.96 -5.35
CA TYR A 125 -1.17 11.37 -5.41
C TYR A 125 0.04 11.71 -4.52
N ARG A 126 0.23 11.01 -3.40
CA ARG A 126 1.34 11.26 -2.47
C ARG A 126 2.65 10.69 -2.98
N ALA A 127 2.59 9.49 -3.57
CA ALA A 127 3.76 8.80 -4.10
C ALA A 127 3.38 7.98 -5.36
N PRO A 128 3.20 8.63 -6.52
CA PRO A 128 2.63 7.99 -7.72
C PRO A 128 3.52 6.90 -8.31
N ARG A 129 4.82 6.92 -7.99
CA ARG A 129 5.79 5.89 -8.40
C ARG A 129 6.03 4.83 -7.31
N ARG A 130 5.27 4.86 -6.22
CA ARG A 130 5.31 3.86 -5.14
C ARG A 130 4.03 3.08 -5.01
N VAL A 131 2.91 3.59 -5.50
CA VAL A 131 1.69 2.80 -5.73
C VAL A 131 1.72 2.32 -7.18
N LEU A 132 1.88 1.01 -7.35
CA LEU A 132 2.10 0.36 -8.64
C LEU A 132 0.89 -0.52 -8.95
N PRO A 133 -0.07 -0.04 -9.76
CA PRO A 133 -1.19 -0.85 -10.19
C PRO A 133 -0.68 -1.95 -11.12
N VAL A 134 -1.04 -3.20 -10.81
CA VAL A 134 -0.80 -4.36 -11.65
C VAL A 134 -2.14 -4.84 -12.14
N HIS A 135 -2.36 -4.62 -13.42
CA HIS A 135 -3.44 -5.24 -14.17
C HIS A 135 -3.08 -6.71 -14.40
N ALA A 136 -4.06 -7.60 -14.43
CA ALA A 136 -3.85 -8.96 -14.91
C ALA A 136 -4.06 -9.01 -16.44
N PRO A 137 -3.04 -8.82 -17.29
CA PRO A 137 -3.17 -9.14 -18.71
C PRO A 137 -3.32 -10.66 -18.87
N GLU A 138 -3.67 -11.13 -20.07
CA GLU A 138 -3.84 -12.55 -20.45
C GLU A 138 -2.64 -13.50 -20.11
N SER A 139 -1.53 -12.97 -19.59
CA SER A 139 -0.39 -13.71 -19.05
C SER A 139 -0.48 -13.90 -17.53
N SER A 140 0.05 -15.02 -17.00
CA SER A 140 0.11 -15.27 -15.53
C SER A 140 0.64 -14.05 -14.75
N LEU A 141 -0.14 -13.62 -13.76
CA LEU A 141 0.09 -12.50 -12.85
C LEU A 141 1.52 -12.51 -12.26
N ASP A 142 2.04 -13.71 -11.98
CA ASP A 142 3.38 -13.99 -11.47
C ASP A 142 4.48 -13.40 -12.36
N GLY A 143 4.32 -13.50 -13.68
CA GLY A 143 5.28 -12.98 -14.66
C GLY A 143 5.32 -11.46 -14.67
N ALA A 144 4.15 -10.81 -14.55
CA ALA A 144 4.03 -9.36 -14.48
C ALA A 144 4.70 -8.81 -13.21
N ILE A 145 4.43 -9.43 -12.07
CA ILE A 145 4.99 -9.01 -10.77
C ILE A 145 6.50 -9.23 -10.72
N ARG A 146 7.01 -10.35 -11.24
CA ARG A 146 8.45 -10.58 -11.32
C ARG A 146 9.16 -9.55 -12.22
N ASN A 147 8.51 -9.12 -13.30
CA ASN A 147 9.06 -8.06 -14.14
C ASN A 147 9.03 -6.71 -13.42
N LEU A 148 7.95 -6.44 -12.69
CA LEU A 148 7.81 -5.22 -11.89
C LEU A 148 8.88 -5.11 -10.82
N LEU A 149 9.10 -6.15 -10.00
CA LEU A 149 10.13 -6.18 -8.96
C LEU A 149 11.54 -5.93 -9.51
N ARG A 150 11.82 -6.37 -10.75
CA ARG A 150 13.11 -6.13 -11.43
C ARG A 150 13.25 -4.72 -12.00
N ALA A 151 12.17 -3.99 -12.17
CA ALA A 151 12.12 -2.70 -12.84
C ALA A 151 11.49 -1.60 -11.95
N LEU A 152 11.59 -1.75 -10.63
CA LEU A 152 10.97 -0.79 -9.72
C LEU A 152 11.53 0.63 -9.93
N PRO A 153 10.64 1.62 -10.09
CA PRO A 153 11.06 2.97 -10.43
C PRO A 153 11.71 3.65 -9.23
N SER A 154 12.89 4.25 -9.45
CA SER A 154 13.45 5.16 -8.46
C SER A 154 12.56 6.41 -8.32
N SER A 155 12.17 6.72 -7.09
CA SER A 155 11.29 7.85 -6.79
C SER A 155 11.50 8.40 -5.39
N ARG A 156 10.99 9.61 -5.13
CA ARG A 156 10.99 10.21 -3.79
C ARG A 156 10.35 9.24 -2.80
N LEU A 157 10.92 9.16 -1.60
CA LEU A 157 10.34 8.42 -0.48
C LEU A 157 8.94 8.96 -0.17
N TRP A 158 8.16 8.16 0.56
CA TRP A 158 6.89 8.61 1.12
C TRP A 158 7.09 9.88 1.98
N PRO A 159 6.16 10.85 1.92
CA PRO A 159 6.10 11.87 2.96
C PRO A 159 5.72 11.22 4.30
N GLU A 160 6.21 11.81 5.40
CA GLU A 160 5.91 11.34 6.76
C GLU A 160 4.38 11.24 6.97
N PRO A 161 3.84 10.10 7.43
CA PRO A 161 2.39 9.87 7.56
C PRO A 161 1.63 10.97 8.30
N GLU A 162 2.22 11.52 9.36
CA GLU A 162 1.68 12.63 10.17
C GLU A 162 1.42 13.92 9.38
N THR A 163 2.12 14.12 8.26
CA THR A 163 1.99 15.33 7.44
C THR A 163 0.79 15.30 6.50
N TRP A 164 0.19 14.13 6.25
CA TRP A 164 -0.85 13.98 5.23
C TRP A 164 -2.04 13.10 5.63
N LEU A 165 -1.89 12.11 6.51
CA LEU A 165 -3.01 11.26 6.95
C LEU A 165 -4.18 12.08 7.54
N PRO A 166 -3.97 13.11 8.40
CA PRO A 166 -5.06 13.93 8.92
C PRO A 166 -5.85 14.69 7.85
N GLY A 167 -5.26 14.91 6.67
CA GLY A 167 -5.89 15.61 5.56
C GLY A 167 -6.81 14.74 4.69
N LEU A 168 -6.82 13.41 4.90
CA LEU A 168 -7.51 12.45 4.01
C LEU A 168 -9.01 12.68 3.89
N ALA A 169 -9.66 13.18 4.94
CA ALA A 169 -11.08 13.52 4.93
C ALA A 169 -11.45 14.57 3.87
N PHE A 170 -10.49 15.41 3.46
CA PHE A 170 -10.68 16.48 2.48
C PHE A 170 -10.28 16.07 1.06
N GLU A 171 -9.71 14.88 0.89
CA GLU A 171 -9.34 14.31 -0.40
C GLU A 171 -10.57 13.60 -0.96
N ILE A 172 -11.31 14.30 -1.84
CA ILE A 172 -12.55 13.80 -2.43
C ILE A 172 -12.24 12.84 -3.59
N PRO A 173 -12.76 11.59 -3.60
CA PRO A 173 -12.45 10.55 -4.58
C PRO A 173 -12.41 11.04 -6.04
N ASP A 174 -13.46 11.72 -6.48
CA ASP A 174 -13.61 12.22 -7.86
C ASP A 174 -12.65 13.36 -8.24
N ARG A 175 -12.02 14.01 -7.25
CA ARG A 175 -11.16 15.19 -7.48
C ARG A 175 -9.67 14.90 -7.41
N ILE A 176 -9.26 13.80 -6.78
CA ILE A 176 -7.84 13.52 -6.55
C ILE A 176 -7.14 13.09 -7.85
N GLY A 177 -7.84 12.36 -8.74
CA GLY A 177 -7.30 11.96 -10.05
C GLY A 177 -7.40 13.03 -11.16
N LEU A 178 -8.05 14.16 -10.90
CA LEU A 178 -8.27 15.23 -11.90
C LEU A 178 -7.32 16.43 -11.77
N ARG A 179 -6.58 16.54 -10.65
CA ARG A 179 -5.65 17.67 -10.42
C ARG A 179 -4.49 17.70 -11.43
N ASP A 180 -4.17 16.59 -12.09
CA ASP A 180 -3.11 16.49 -13.11
C ASP A 180 -3.46 17.21 -14.44
N ARG A 181 -4.76 17.40 -14.77
CA ARG A 181 -5.14 18.04 -16.05
C ARG A 181 -5.13 19.56 -16.04
N VAL A 182 -4.90 20.20 -14.89
CA VAL A 182 -5.06 21.65 -14.74
C VAL A 182 -3.72 22.39 -14.66
N ASP A 183 -2.62 21.69 -14.34
CA ASP A 183 -1.26 22.26 -14.28
C ASP A 183 -0.45 22.11 -15.58
N GLU A 184 -1.02 21.54 -16.65
CA GLU A 184 -0.48 21.58 -18.02
C GLU A 184 -1.24 22.60 -18.91
N GLY A 185 -1.45 23.82 -18.39
CA GLY A 185 -2.07 24.95 -19.10
C GLY A 185 -1.13 26.13 -19.31
#